data_AF-A0AA38H1X2-F1
#
_entry.id   AF-A0AA38H1X2-F1
#
_cell.length_a   1.000
_cell.length_b   1.000
_cell.length_c   1.000
_cell.angle_alpha   90.00
_cell.angle_beta   90.00
_cell.angle_gamma   90.00
#
_symmetry.space_group_name_H-M   'P 1'
#
loop_
_entity.id
_entity.type
_entity.pdbx_description
1 polymer ?
#
loop_
_entity_poly.entity_id
_entity_poly.type
_entity_poly.pdbx_seq_one_letter_code
_entity_poly.pdbx_strand_id
1 'polypeptide(L)'
;MTPTSCSTWNSLPFPEGYAASVHFAWPSSPYIPLGILTNQKPSAIFRLRPHLPAGITPGSGAAGPANLGIEIAPLAQIEGLGIGAASTSEGAGKEVAAKVDVGKVAEKVVKNLFNYLHSFGGEVKLTPETPIPLSVFQQWYDNFTRKIENDRGASFLDRQD
;
A
#
# COMPACT_ATOMS: atom_id res chain seq x y z
N MET A 1 27.31 -4.32 -46.73
CA MET A 1 26.30 -4.47 -45.66
C MET A 1 27.03 -4.93 -44.40
N THR A 2 27.41 -4.01 -43.53
CA THR A 2 28.07 -4.32 -42.25
C THR A 2 26.99 -4.49 -41.18
N PRO A 3 26.95 -5.61 -40.45
CA PRO A 3 25.93 -5.83 -39.44
C PRO A 3 26.18 -4.88 -38.25
N THR A 4 25.15 -4.11 -37.94
CA THR A 4 25.08 -3.20 -36.80
C THR A 4 25.30 -3.99 -35.51
N SER A 5 26.36 -3.64 -34.77
CA SER A 5 26.67 -4.18 -33.46
C SER A 5 25.49 -3.95 -32.52
N CYS A 6 24.83 -5.05 -32.13
CA CYS A 6 23.86 -5.03 -31.05
C CYS A 6 24.66 -4.82 -29.76
N SER A 7 24.56 -3.63 -29.18
CA SER A 7 25.13 -3.30 -27.88
C SER A 7 24.51 -4.21 -26.81
N THR A 8 25.15 -5.36 -26.57
CA THR A 8 24.85 -6.22 -25.44
C THR A 8 25.12 -5.42 -24.18
N TRP A 9 24.07 -5.11 -23.43
CA TRP A 9 24.17 -4.62 -22.06
C TRP A 9 25.13 -5.56 -21.32
N ASN A 10 26.34 -5.09 -21.01
CA ASN A 10 27.28 -5.90 -20.25
C ASN A 10 26.74 -6.00 -18.82
N SER A 11 26.12 -7.14 -18.48
CA SER A 11 25.55 -7.39 -17.16
C SER A 11 26.67 -7.63 -16.16
N LEU A 12 27.15 -6.56 -15.53
CA LEU A 12 28.11 -6.66 -14.43
C LEU A 12 27.34 -7.06 -13.15
N PRO A 13 27.62 -8.23 -12.54
CA PRO A 13 27.01 -8.59 -11.27
C PRO A 13 27.52 -7.68 -10.15
N PHE A 14 26.73 -7.51 -9.09
CA PHE A 14 27.19 -6.86 -7.88
C PHE A 14 28.36 -7.65 -7.25
N PRO A 15 29.33 -6.97 -6.62
CA PRO A 15 30.34 -7.64 -5.82
C PRO A 15 29.73 -8.50 -4.71
N GLU A 16 30.48 -9.49 -4.21
CA GLU A 16 30.00 -10.36 -3.14
C GLU A 16 29.69 -9.55 -1.87
N GLY A 17 28.52 -9.79 -1.27
CA GLY A 17 28.07 -9.05 -0.10
C GLY A 17 27.52 -7.64 -0.39
N TYR A 18 27.37 -7.26 -1.66
CA TYR A 18 26.73 -5.99 -2.06
C TYR A 18 25.35 -6.19 -2.66
N ALA A 19 24.51 -5.19 -2.49
CA ALA A 19 23.20 -5.07 -3.11
C ALA A 19 22.95 -3.62 -3.51
N ALA A 20 21.96 -3.40 -4.37
CA ALA A 20 21.51 -2.06 -4.70
C ALA A 20 20.22 -1.74 -3.95
N SER A 21 20.18 -0.61 -3.25
CA SER A 21 18.96 -0.04 -2.68
C SER A 21 18.33 0.92 -3.67
N VAL A 22 17.01 0.84 -3.82
CA VAL A 22 16.22 1.64 -4.76
C VAL A 22 15.39 2.63 -3.98
N HIS A 23 15.50 3.91 -4.35
CA HIS A 23 14.82 5.04 -3.69
C HIS A 23 14.07 5.87 -4.71
N PHE A 24 12.93 6.43 -4.31
CA PHE A 24 12.10 7.28 -5.15
C PHE A 24 11.84 8.63 -4.49
N ALA A 25 11.94 9.72 -5.25
CA ALA A 25 11.61 11.05 -4.79
C ALA A 25 10.73 11.78 -5.81
N TRP A 26 9.63 12.35 -5.32
CA TRP A 26 8.87 13.34 -6.07
C TRP A 26 9.57 14.71 -6.02
N PRO A 27 9.39 15.60 -7.00
CA PRO A 27 9.84 16.99 -6.88
C PRO A 27 9.37 17.56 -5.54
N SER A 28 10.28 18.20 -4.80
CA SER A 28 10.05 18.77 -3.45
C SER A 28 9.81 17.78 -2.30
N SER A 29 9.88 16.47 -2.53
CA SER A 29 9.76 15.44 -1.49
C SER A 29 11.10 14.76 -1.19
N PRO A 30 11.31 14.25 0.05
CA PRO A 30 12.48 13.46 0.37
C PRO A 30 12.47 12.11 -0.36
N TYR A 31 13.65 11.47 -0.46
CA TYR A 31 13.77 10.12 -0.99
C TYR A 31 13.11 9.09 -0.07
N ILE A 32 12.30 8.22 -0.66
CA ILE A 32 11.58 7.15 -0.01
C ILE A 32 12.19 5.83 -0.46
N PRO A 33 12.61 4.94 0.46
CA PRO A 33 13.12 3.62 0.09
C PRO A 33 12.00 2.75 -0.48
N LEU A 34 12.24 2.16 -1.65
CA LEU A 34 11.31 1.25 -2.33
C LEU A 34 11.64 -0.21 -2.08
N GLY A 35 12.92 -0.56 -2.12
CA GLY A 35 13.36 -1.94 -1.95
C GLY A 35 14.82 -2.17 -2.33
N ILE A 36 15.18 -3.44 -2.50
CA ILE A 36 16.54 -3.89 -2.77
C ILE A 36 16.61 -4.74 -4.04
N LEU A 37 17.74 -4.68 -4.74
CA LEU A 37 18.10 -5.52 -5.86
C LEU A 37 19.38 -6.27 -5.53
N THR A 38 19.42 -7.56 -5.84
CA THR A 38 20.56 -8.44 -5.57
C THR A 38 20.92 -9.22 -6.82
N ASN A 39 22.06 -9.92 -6.81
CA ASN A 39 22.39 -10.84 -7.91
C ASN A 39 21.37 -11.98 -8.08
N GLN A 40 20.70 -12.38 -7.01
CA GLN A 40 19.65 -13.42 -7.04
C GLN A 40 18.31 -12.87 -7.53
N LYS A 41 18.03 -11.59 -7.26
CA LYS A 41 16.83 -10.86 -7.71
C LYS A 41 17.25 -9.57 -8.41
N PRO A 42 17.62 -9.64 -9.70
CA PRO A 42 18.16 -8.50 -10.45
C PRO A 42 17.10 -7.50 -10.90
N SER A 43 15.81 -7.79 -10.72
CA SER A 43 14.70 -6.91 -11.06
C SER A 43 13.58 -6.93 -10.02
N ALA A 44 12.88 -5.81 -9.90
CA ALA A 44 11.73 -5.63 -9.03
C ALA A 44 10.77 -4.58 -9.60
N ILE A 45 9.48 -4.70 -9.29
CA ILE A 45 8.44 -3.77 -9.72
C ILE A 45 7.86 -3.08 -8.49
N PHE A 46 7.90 -1.74 -8.48
CA PHE A 46 7.41 -0.94 -7.37
C PHE A 46 6.19 -0.10 -7.81
N ARG A 47 5.10 -0.17 -7.03
CA ARG A 47 3.90 0.64 -7.30
C ARG A 47 4.07 2.03 -6.72
N LEU A 48 3.94 3.04 -7.59
CA LEU A 48 4.24 4.41 -7.20
C LEU A 48 3.06 5.21 -6.62
N ARG A 49 1.83 4.86 -7.01
CA ARG A 49 0.59 5.53 -6.57
C ARG A 49 0.49 5.85 -5.06
N PRO A 50 0.85 4.95 -4.12
CA PRO A 50 0.71 5.26 -2.69
C PRO A 50 1.68 6.32 -2.16
N HIS A 51 2.73 6.67 -2.90
CA HIS A 51 3.72 7.67 -2.47
C HIS A 51 3.69 8.95 -3.30
N LEU A 52 2.64 9.14 -4.11
CA LEU A 52 2.39 10.42 -4.75
C LEU A 52 1.84 11.41 -3.71
N PRO A 53 2.25 12.69 -3.76
CA PRO A 53 1.61 13.74 -2.96
C PRO A 53 0.12 13.85 -3.29
N ALA A 54 -0.68 14.23 -2.29
CA ALA A 54 -2.12 14.42 -2.46
C ALA A 54 -2.42 15.45 -3.58
N GLY A 55 -3.32 15.10 -4.49
CA GLY A 55 -3.71 15.96 -5.61
C GLY A 55 -2.87 15.83 -6.88
N ILE A 56 -1.84 14.98 -6.88
CA ILE A 56 -1.05 14.66 -8.07
C ILE A 56 -1.68 13.46 -8.79
N THR A 57 -2.21 13.69 -9.99
CA THR A 57 -2.64 12.61 -10.89
C THR A 57 -1.52 12.31 -11.89
N PRO A 58 -1.00 11.06 -11.98
CA PRO A 58 0.00 10.72 -12.97
C PRO A 58 -0.54 10.97 -14.39
N GLY A 59 0.20 11.72 -15.20
CA GLY A 59 -0.22 12.16 -16.54
C GLY A 59 -0.80 13.58 -16.60
N SER A 60 -1.12 14.19 -15.45
CA SER A 60 -1.31 15.63 -15.35
C SER A 60 0.07 16.29 -15.40
N GLY A 61 0.39 17.00 -16.48
CA GLY A 61 1.67 17.69 -16.67
C GLY A 61 1.98 18.81 -15.66
N ALA A 62 1.22 18.89 -14.56
CA ALA A 62 1.36 19.87 -13.50
C ALA A 62 2.46 19.55 -12.48
N ALA A 63 3.17 18.43 -12.64
CA ALA A 63 4.21 18.02 -11.70
C ALA A 63 5.55 17.80 -12.40
N GLY A 64 6.63 18.29 -11.78
CA GLY A 64 7.99 18.14 -12.29
C GLY A 64 8.47 16.68 -12.39
N PRO A 65 9.67 16.43 -12.95
CA PRO A 65 10.19 15.09 -13.12
C PRO A 65 10.48 14.41 -11.77
N ALA A 66 9.96 13.19 -11.58
CA ALA A 66 10.31 12.35 -10.44
C ALA A 66 11.73 11.78 -10.61
N ASN A 67 12.42 11.58 -9.49
CA ASN A 67 13.77 11.05 -9.45
C ASN A 67 13.78 9.63 -8.88
N LEU A 68 14.53 8.74 -9.53
CA LEU A 68 14.82 7.39 -9.05
C LEU A 68 16.31 7.32 -8.69
N GLY A 69 16.62 7.03 -7.43
CA GLY A 69 17.96 6.82 -6.93
C GLY A 69 18.27 5.33 -6.78
N ILE A 70 19.46 4.92 -7.22
CA ILE A 70 19.97 3.55 -7.03
C ILE A 70 21.34 3.67 -6.37
N GLU A 71 21.49 3.09 -5.19
CA GLU A 71 22.72 3.13 -4.40
C GLU A 71 23.22 1.72 -4.13
N ILE A 72 24.47 1.44 -4.50
CA ILE A 72 25.13 0.15 -4.23
C ILE A 72 25.79 0.23 -2.86
N ALA A 73 25.36 -0.61 -1.93
CA ALA A 73 25.89 -0.65 -0.58
C ALA A 73 26.06 -2.10 -0.09
N PRO A 74 26.86 -2.33 0.97
CA PRO A 74 26.98 -3.64 1.59
C PRO A 74 25.62 -4.11 2.12
N LEU A 75 25.32 -5.40 1.95
CA LEU A 75 24.04 -5.99 2.34
C LEU A 75 23.73 -5.75 3.82
N ALA A 76 24.73 -5.86 4.70
CA ALA A 76 24.60 -5.62 6.13
C ALA A 76 24.14 -4.17 6.45
N GLN A 77 24.56 -3.18 5.65
CA GLN A 77 24.14 -1.79 5.83
C GLN A 77 22.67 -1.61 5.40
N ILE A 78 22.29 -2.24 4.29
CA ILE A 78 20.93 -2.17 3.74
C ILE A 78 19.92 -2.89 4.64
N GLU A 79 20.32 -4.01 5.25
CA GLU A 79 19.54 -4.73 6.25
C GLU A 79 19.33 -3.89 7.51
N GLY A 80 20.36 -3.17 7.98
CA GLY A 80 20.25 -2.24 9.10
C GLY A 80 19.30 -1.06 8.83
N LEU A 81 19.13 -0.66 7.57
CA LEU A 81 18.18 0.38 7.14
C LEU A 81 16.73 -0.16 7.02
N GLY A 82 16.50 -1.47 7.14
CA GLY A 82 15.17 -2.08 7.07
C GLY A 82 14.52 -2.03 5.69
N ILE A 83 15.26 -1.66 4.63
CA ILE A 83 14.73 -1.51 3.26
C ILE A 83 14.35 -2.86 2.65
N GLY A 84 15.07 -3.93 3.02
CA GLY A 84 14.81 -5.28 2.54
C GLY A 84 13.46 -5.85 2.97
N ALA A 85 12.94 -5.45 4.15
CA ALA A 85 11.67 -5.93 4.70
C ALA A 85 10.44 -5.38 3.96
N ALA A 86 10.59 -4.33 3.14
CA ALA A 86 9.49 -3.79 2.33
C ALA A 86 9.30 -4.54 0.99
N SER A 87 10.23 -5.43 0.62
CA SER A 87 10.34 -6.01 -0.73
C SER A 87 10.06 -7.52 -0.83
N THR A 88 9.50 -8.13 0.21
CA THR A 88 8.85 -9.46 0.17
C THR A 88 7.36 -9.37 -0.16
N SER A 89 6.98 -8.54 -1.14
CA SER A 89 5.60 -8.50 -1.67
C SER A 89 5.51 -9.02 -3.11
N GLU A 90 6.03 -10.24 -3.33
CA GLU A 90 5.49 -11.13 -4.35
C GLU A 90 4.49 -12.08 -3.69
N GLY A 91 3.23 -11.99 -4.10
CA GLY A 91 2.18 -12.91 -3.66
C GLY A 91 1.18 -12.29 -2.70
N ALA A 92 -0.07 -12.33 -3.11
CA ALA A 92 -1.21 -11.82 -2.38
C ALA A 92 -1.29 -12.34 -0.93
N GLY A 93 -1.63 -11.44 0.00
CA GLY A 93 -2.43 -11.80 1.15
C GLY A 93 -1.74 -12.05 2.49
N LYS A 94 -0.49 -11.60 2.72
CA LYS A 94 0.13 -11.89 4.02
C LYS A 94 1.08 -10.83 4.59
N GLU A 95 0.77 -9.53 4.49
CA GLU A 95 1.41 -8.54 5.38
C GLU A 95 0.66 -7.22 5.55
N VAL A 96 -0.66 -7.22 5.40
CA VAL A 96 -1.51 -6.09 5.85
C VAL A 96 -1.64 -6.08 7.39
N ALA A 97 -0.91 -6.92 8.11
CA ALA A 97 -0.99 -7.03 9.57
C ALA A 97 -0.02 -6.11 10.32
N ALA A 98 1.05 -5.59 9.69
CA ALA A 98 2.11 -4.90 10.45
C ALA A 98 1.95 -3.37 10.56
N LYS A 99 1.10 -2.74 9.74
CA LYS A 99 0.76 -1.31 9.85
C LYS A 99 -0.70 -1.03 9.49
N VAL A 100 -1.61 -1.96 9.78
CA VAL A 100 -2.98 -1.54 10.00
C VAL A 100 -2.95 -0.81 11.33
N ASP A 101 -2.94 0.52 11.23
CA ASP A 101 -3.15 1.42 12.34
C ASP A 101 -4.49 1.01 12.97
N VAL A 102 -4.42 0.19 14.03
CA VAL A 102 -5.58 -0.50 14.62
C VAL A 102 -6.65 0.53 14.99
N GLY A 103 -6.22 1.74 15.37
CA GLY A 103 -7.09 2.89 15.60
C GLY A 103 -7.88 3.31 14.35
N LYS A 104 -7.26 3.40 13.18
CA LYS A 104 -7.94 3.77 11.93
C LYS A 104 -8.91 2.69 11.46
N VAL A 105 -8.59 1.42 11.70
CA VAL A 105 -9.55 0.33 11.40
C VAL A 105 -10.73 0.37 12.36
N ALA A 106 -10.50 0.58 13.66
CA ALA A 106 -11.59 0.76 14.62
C ALA A 106 -12.50 1.94 14.23
N GLU A 107 -11.92 3.08 13.83
CA GLU A 107 -12.68 4.24 13.35
C GLU A 107 -13.55 3.89 12.12
N LYS A 108 -12.99 3.16 11.15
CA LYS A 108 -13.74 2.71 9.97
C LYS A 108 -14.87 1.73 10.30
N VAL A 109 -14.64 0.83 11.26
CA VAL A 109 -15.68 -0.11 11.74
C VAL A 109 -16.83 0.66 12.39
N VAL A 110 -16.52 1.63 13.25
CA VAL A 110 -17.53 2.47 13.91
C VAL A 110 -18.29 3.34 12.91
N LYS A 111 -17.61 3.93 11.92
CA LYS A 111 -18.24 4.70 10.83
C LYS A 111 -19.20 3.82 10.01
N ASN A 112 -18.81 2.59 9.68
CA ASN A 112 -19.67 1.63 8.98
C ASN A 112 -20.92 1.28 9.79
N LEU A 113 -20.76 1.01 11.08
CA LEU A 113 -21.88 0.75 12.00
C LEU A 113 -22.85 1.94 12.05
N PHE A 114 -22.32 3.16 12.21
CA PHE A 114 -23.13 4.38 12.25
C PHE A 114 -23.94 4.57 10.96
N ASN A 115 -23.31 4.37 9.81
CA ASN A 115 -23.97 4.45 8.50
C ASN A 115 -25.07 3.38 8.35
N TYR A 116 -24.82 2.15 8.83
CA TYR A 116 -25.83 1.09 8.81
C TYR A 116 -27.03 1.48 9.68
N LEU A 117 -26.80 1.88 10.94
CA LEU A 117 -27.88 2.29 11.85
C LEU A 117 -28.67 3.49 11.31
N HIS A 118 -27.99 4.47 10.71
CA HIS A 118 -28.64 5.59 10.04
C HIS A 118 -29.48 5.16 8.83
N SER A 119 -29.10 4.11 8.11
CA SER A 119 -29.87 3.60 6.96
C SER A 119 -31.20 2.93 7.34
N PHE A 120 -31.35 2.43 8.58
CA PHE A 120 -32.62 1.90 9.08
C PHE A 120 -33.58 2.98 9.58
N GLY A 121 -33.09 4.21 9.78
CA GLY A 121 -33.90 5.38 10.10
C GLY A 121 -34.68 5.90 8.88
N GLY A 122 -35.50 5.05 8.27
CA GLY A 122 -36.47 5.48 7.26
C GLY A 122 -37.61 6.25 7.93
N GLU A 123 -37.86 7.46 7.45
CA GLU A 123 -38.96 8.39 7.84
C GLU A 123 -39.01 8.94 9.27
N VAL A 124 -38.24 8.41 10.22
CA VAL A 124 -38.17 8.96 11.57
C VAL A 124 -36.93 9.85 11.69
N LYS A 125 -37.12 11.13 11.99
CA LYS A 125 -36.02 12.04 12.38
C LYS A 125 -35.26 11.39 13.55
N LEU A 126 -34.09 10.83 13.27
CA LEU A 126 -33.20 10.25 14.26
C LEU A 126 -32.78 11.34 15.25
N THR A 127 -33.46 11.41 16.39
CA THR A 127 -32.96 12.08 17.58
C THR A 127 -32.05 11.12 18.35
N PRO A 128 -31.07 11.61 19.12
CA PRO A 128 -30.19 10.77 19.95
C PRO A 128 -30.92 9.88 20.98
N GLU A 129 -32.22 10.11 21.17
CA GLU A 129 -33.13 9.38 22.06
C GLU A 129 -33.91 8.25 21.34
N THR A 130 -33.67 8.01 20.05
CA THR A 130 -34.44 7.01 19.30
C THR A 130 -34.04 5.59 19.73
N PRO A 131 -34.96 4.77 20.26
CA PRO A 131 -34.62 3.41 20.68
C PRO A 131 -34.30 2.55 19.46
N ILE A 132 -33.04 2.12 19.35
CA ILE A 132 -32.59 1.21 18.31
C ILE A 132 -32.88 -0.23 18.77
N PRO A 133 -33.69 -1.01 18.03
CA PRO A 133 -33.93 -2.41 18.36
C PRO A 133 -32.62 -3.22 18.31
N LEU A 134 -32.36 -4.02 19.34
CA LEU A 134 -31.19 -4.92 19.41
C LEU A 134 -31.11 -5.89 18.22
N SER A 135 -32.24 -6.23 17.60
CA SER A 135 -32.30 -7.08 16.41
C SER A 135 -31.57 -6.48 15.21
N VAL A 136 -31.55 -5.15 15.07
CA VAL A 136 -30.84 -4.46 13.97
C VAL A 136 -29.33 -4.57 14.17
N PHE A 137 -28.87 -4.45 15.41
CA PHE A 137 -27.47 -4.63 15.74
C PHE A 137 -26.99 -6.06 15.48
N GLN A 138 -27.80 -7.05 15.85
CA GLN A 138 -27.51 -8.47 15.59
C GLN A 138 -27.41 -8.75 14.08
N GLN A 139 -28.34 -8.23 13.28
CA GLN A 139 -28.29 -8.36 11.83
C GLN A 139 -27.06 -7.70 11.22
N TRP A 140 -26.65 -6.52 11.71
CA TRP A 140 -25.40 -5.90 11.27
C TRP A 140 -24.19 -6.79 11.56
N TYR A 141 -24.09 -7.28 12.80
CA TYR A 141 -22.98 -8.11 13.25
C TYR A 141 -22.83 -9.39 12.41
N ASP A 142 -23.93 -10.08 12.12
CA ASP A 142 -23.92 -11.29 11.29
C ASP A 142 -23.47 -10.97 9.86
N ASN A 143 -23.97 -9.87 9.29
CA ASN A 143 -23.57 -9.43 7.95
C ASN A 143 -22.10 -8.98 7.89
N PHE A 144 -21.62 -8.30 8.93
CA PHE A 144 -20.25 -7.82 9.06
C PHE A 144 -19.26 -8.99 9.21
N THR A 145 -19.58 -9.97 10.07
CA THR A 145 -18.78 -11.18 10.26
C THR A 145 -18.70 -11.99 8.97
N ARG A 146 -19.83 -12.22 8.30
CA ARG A 146 -19.87 -12.89 6.99
C ARG A 146 -19.04 -12.16 5.92
N LYS A 147 -19.00 -10.83 5.95
CA LYS A 147 -18.18 -10.02 5.02
C LYS A 147 -16.69 -10.14 5.33
N ILE A 148 -16.30 -10.18 6.61
CA ILE A 148 -14.91 -10.40 7.03
C ILE A 148 -14.41 -11.79 6.59
N GLU A 149 -15.26 -12.81 6.66
CA GLU A 149 -14.89 -14.18 6.28
C GLU A 149 -14.79 -14.35 4.75
N ASN A 150 -15.70 -13.73 3.99
CA ASN A 150 -15.75 -13.89 2.53
C ASN A 150 -14.80 -12.96 1.77
N ASP A 151 -14.69 -11.69 2.15
CA ASP A 151 -13.67 -10.80 1.62
C ASP A 151 -12.40 -11.03 2.44
N ARG A 152 -11.34 -11.57 1.83
CA ARG A 152 -10.04 -11.87 2.48
C ARG A 152 -9.43 -10.63 3.17
N GLY A 153 -9.94 -10.24 4.35
CA GLY A 153 -9.50 -9.11 5.17
C GLY A 153 -10.43 -7.88 5.16
N ALA A 154 -9.96 -6.79 5.80
CA ALA A 154 -10.70 -5.54 6.02
C ALA A 154 -10.88 -4.64 4.77
N SER A 155 -10.62 -5.15 3.56
CA SER A 155 -10.62 -4.36 2.32
C SER A 155 -11.99 -3.78 1.94
N PHE A 156 -13.09 -4.27 2.53
CA PHE A 156 -14.42 -3.65 2.35
C PHE A 156 -14.57 -2.34 3.15
N LEU A 157 -13.81 -2.14 4.22
CA LEU A 157 -13.81 -0.90 5.00
C LEU A 157 -13.20 0.28 4.23
N ASP A 158 -12.37 -0.01 3.22
CA ASP A 158 -11.68 0.99 2.40
C ASP A 158 -12.48 1.45 1.18
N ARG A 159 -13.60 0.78 0.87
CA ARG A 159 -14.44 1.05 -0.31
C ARG A 159 -15.63 1.97 -0.04
N GLN A 160 -15.75 2.51 1.17
CA GLN A 160 -16.87 3.37 1.58
C GLN A 160 -16.50 4.85 1.78
N ASP A 161 -15.38 5.30 1.20
CA ASP A 161 -15.15 6.71 0.88
C ASP A 161 -15.48 6.98 -0.60
#